data_AF-A0A447UFR6-F1
#
_entry.id   AF-A0A447UFR6-F1
#
_cell.length_a   1.000
_cell.length_b   1.000
_cell.length_c   1.000
_cell.angle_alpha   90.00
_cell.angle_beta   90.00
_cell.angle_gamma   90.00
#
_symmetry.space_group_name_H-M   'P 1'
#
loop_
_entity.id
_entity.type
_entity.pdbx_description
1 polymer ?
#
loop_
_entity_poly.entity_id
_entity_poly.type
_entity_poly.pdbx_seq_one_letter_code
_entity_poly.pdbx_strand_id
1 'polypeptide(L)'
;MRQAHLPARKKRHPGRFERADGGTLFLDELATAPMLVQEKLLRVIEYGELERVGGSQPLQVNVRLVCATNADLPQMVSEGTFRADLLDRLAFDVVQLPPLRQRQSDIMLMAEHFAIQMCREIHLPLFPGFTARARETLLQYRWPGNIRELKNVG
;
A
#
# COMPACT_ATOMS: atom_id res chain seq x y z
N MET A 1 46.42 -4.14 35.54
CA MET A 1 45.87 -4.22 34.17
C MET A 1 44.39 -4.64 34.25
N ARG A 2 43.44 -3.70 34.35
CA ARG A 2 41.99 -4.00 34.28
C ARG A 2 41.51 -3.67 32.87
N GLN A 3 41.15 -4.69 32.08
CA GLN A 3 40.52 -4.49 30.77
C GLN A 3 39.07 -4.02 30.97
N ALA A 4 38.78 -2.84 30.44
CA ALA A 4 37.42 -2.34 30.31
C ALA A 4 36.70 -3.10 29.18
N HIS A 5 35.66 -3.86 29.53
CA HIS A 5 34.68 -4.35 28.57
C HIS A 5 33.80 -3.18 28.14
N LEU A 6 34.07 -2.59 26.98
CA LEU A 6 33.12 -1.71 26.30
C LEU A 6 32.02 -2.60 25.68
N PRO A 7 30.75 -2.46 26.06
CA PRO A 7 29.68 -3.19 25.39
C PRO A 7 29.59 -2.72 23.93
N ALA A 8 29.67 -3.67 23.01
CA ALA A 8 29.50 -3.43 21.59
C ALA A 8 28.14 -2.75 21.34
N ARG A 9 28.19 -1.50 20.87
CA ARG A 9 27.03 -0.70 20.51
C ARG A 9 26.44 -1.27 19.22
N LYS A 10 25.57 -2.28 19.32
CA LYS A 10 24.77 -2.78 18.19
C LYS A 10 24.07 -1.57 17.56
N LYS A 11 24.41 -1.22 16.32
CA LYS A 11 23.69 -0.21 15.53
C LYS A 11 22.23 -0.66 15.45
N ARG A 12 21.35 0.05 16.15
CA ARG A 12 19.91 -0.25 16.21
C ARG A 12 19.24 0.32 14.96
N HIS A 13 18.51 -0.53 14.25
CA HIS A 13 17.71 -0.10 13.10
C HIS A 13 16.35 0.42 13.61
N PRO A 14 16.00 1.70 13.37
CA PRO A 14 14.71 2.25 13.78
C PRO A 14 13.55 1.52 13.05
N GLY A 15 12.45 1.27 13.77
CA GLY A 15 11.25 0.68 13.21
C GLY A 15 10.58 1.54 12.14
N ARG A 16 9.61 0.98 11.39
CA ARG A 16 8.91 1.71 10.32
C ARG A 16 8.17 2.95 10.83
N PHE A 17 7.54 2.86 12.01
CA PHE A 17 6.88 4.00 12.66
C PHE A 17 7.88 5.09 13.07
N GLU A 18 9.01 4.72 13.69
CA GLU A 18 10.06 5.67 14.07
C GLU A 18 10.61 6.42 12.85
N ARG A 19 10.72 5.74 11.71
CA ARG A 19 11.20 6.33 10.45
C ARG A 19 10.17 7.25 9.79
N ALA A 20 8.90 7.09 10.12
CA ALA A 20 7.80 7.86 9.55
C ALA A 20 7.31 8.98 10.49
N ASP A 21 7.98 9.16 11.63
CA ASP A 21 7.66 10.21 12.59
C ASP A 21 7.69 11.62 11.95
N GLY A 22 6.66 12.40 12.21
CA GLY A 22 6.39 13.68 11.54
C GLY A 22 5.91 13.56 10.09
N GLY A 23 5.65 12.34 9.60
CA GLY A 23 5.34 12.05 8.20
C GLY A 23 4.11 11.18 8.00
N THR A 24 4.14 10.38 6.92
CA THR A 24 3.06 9.46 6.54
C THR A 24 3.60 8.04 6.36
N LEU A 25 2.89 7.07 6.90
CA LEU A 25 3.17 5.64 6.71
C LEU A 25 2.05 5.02 5.86
N PHE A 26 2.43 4.48 4.71
CA PHE A 26 1.54 3.71 3.85
C PHE A 26 1.59 2.21 4.19
N LEU A 27 0.43 1.61 4.40
CA LEU A 27 0.27 0.18 4.67
C LEU A 27 -0.55 -0.45 3.55
N ASP A 28 0.10 -1.22 2.69
CA ASP A 28 -0.59 -2.05 1.70
C ASP A 28 -1.06 -3.37 2.32
N GLU A 29 -2.12 -3.95 1.74
CA GLU A 29 -2.70 -5.22 2.16
C GLU A 29 -3.02 -5.30 3.66
N LEU A 30 -3.59 -4.23 4.24
CA LEU A 30 -3.87 -4.13 5.68
C LEU A 30 -4.62 -5.34 6.25
N ALA A 31 -5.53 -5.94 5.48
CA ALA A 31 -6.28 -7.12 5.88
C ALA A 31 -5.41 -8.33 6.23
N THR A 32 -4.18 -8.41 5.72
CA THR A 32 -3.23 -9.50 6.03
C THR A 32 -2.53 -9.32 7.37
N ALA A 33 -2.70 -8.17 8.03
CA ALA A 33 -2.06 -7.88 9.29
C ALA A 33 -2.57 -8.83 10.39
N PRO A 34 -1.66 -9.55 11.10
CA PRO A 34 -2.05 -10.37 12.25
C PRO A 34 -2.74 -9.54 13.34
N MET A 35 -3.61 -10.16 14.14
CA MET A 35 -4.35 -9.48 15.23
C MET A 35 -3.46 -8.68 16.19
N LEU A 36 -2.25 -9.18 16.50
CA LEU A 36 -1.29 -8.47 17.34
C LEU A 36 -0.77 -7.18 16.67
N VAL A 37 -0.61 -7.18 15.34
CA VAL A 37 -0.25 -5.98 14.58
C VAL A 37 -1.42 -5.00 14.56
N GLN A 38 -2.65 -5.49 14.38
CA GLN A 38 -3.85 -4.67 14.43
C GLN A 38 -3.99 -3.95 15.79
N GLU A 39 -3.73 -4.63 16.91
CA GLU A 39 -3.71 -4.01 18.25
C GLU A 39 -2.66 -2.89 18.35
N LYS A 40 -1.45 -3.12 17.84
CA LYS A 40 -0.40 -2.10 17.84
C LYS A 40 -0.75 -0.90 16.97
N LEU A 41 -1.38 -1.13 15.82
CA LEU A 41 -1.86 -0.06 14.94
C LEU A 41 -2.89 0.80 15.66
N LEU A 42 -3.85 0.18 16.35
CA LEU A 42 -4.85 0.88 17.14
C LEU A 42 -4.20 1.76 18.20
N ARG A 43 -3.22 1.24 18.96
CA ARG A 43 -2.50 2.04 19.98
C ARG A 43 -1.78 3.25 19.39
N VAL A 44 -1.16 3.10 18.22
CA VAL A 44 -0.50 4.23 17.54
C VAL A 44 -1.52 5.27 17.07
N ILE A 45 -2.67 4.83 16.54
CA ILE A 45 -3.73 5.74 16.09
C ILE A 45 -4.36 6.51 17.26
N GLU A 46 -4.57 5.85 18.40
CA GLU A 46 -5.26 6.44 19.54
C GLU A 46 -4.35 7.29 20.45
N TYR A 47 -3.13 6.82 20.71
CA TYR A 47 -2.24 7.41 21.72
C TYR A 47 -0.94 7.97 21.15
N GLY A 48 -0.64 7.72 19.87
CA GLY A 48 0.67 8.04 19.30
C GLY A 48 1.81 7.21 19.88
N GLU A 49 1.52 6.08 20.54
CA GLU A 49 2.53 5.29 21.26
C GLU A 49 2.84 3.96 20.58
N LEU A 50 4.12 3.59 20.59
CA LEU A 50 4.57 2.27 20.22
C LEU A 50 5.57 1.68 21.22
N GLU A 51 5.45 0.38 21.46
CA GLU A 51 6.43 -0.40 22.21
C GLU A 51 7.43 -1.04 21.24
N ARG A 52 8.72 -0.90 21.56
CA ARG A 52 9.78 -1.52 20.75
C ARG A 52 9.83 -3.02 21.03
N VAL A 53 10.09 -3.83 20.00
CA VAL A 53 10.30 -5.27 20.18
C VAL A 53 11.51 -5.50 21.09
N GLY A 54 11.28 -6.12 22.26
CA GLY A 54 12.31 -6.38 23.27
C GLY A 54 12.70 -5.18 24.14
N GLY A 55 11.92 -4.10 24.13
CA GLY A 55 12.07 -2.96 25.06
C GLY A 55 10.74 -2.59 25.70
N SER A 56 10.77 -2.21 26.97
CA SER A 56 9.57 -1.82 27.74
C SER A 56 9.26 -0.33 27.70
N GLN A 57 10.09 0.49 27.03
CA GLN A 57 9.86 1.93 26.97
C GLN A 57 8.91 2.28 25.81
N PRO A 58 7.76 2.92 26.09
CA PRO A 58 6.91 3.47 25.05
C PRO A 58 7.64 4.61 24.34
N LEU A 59 7.49 4.67 23.02
CA LEU A 59 7.99 5.76 22.20
C LEU A 59 6.78 6.50 21.59
N GLN A 60 6.76 7.81 21.79
CA GLN A 60 5.80 8.71 21.18
C GLN A 60 6.20 8.99 19.73
N VAL A 61 5.23 8.90 18.81
CA VAL A 61 5.37 9.19 17.38
C VAL A 61 4.12 9.91 16.87
N ASN A 62 4.32 10.81 15.91
CA ASN A 62 3.26 11.47 15.18
C ASN A 62 3.30 11.02 13.72
N VAL A 63 2.42 10.10 13.34
CA VAL A 63 2.42 9.49 12.00
C VAL A 63 1.01 9.53 11.42
N ARG A 64 0.87 10.09 10.22
CA ARG A 64 -0.35 9.90 9.43
C ARG A 64 -0.35 8.51 8.82
N LEU A 65 -1.39 7.73 9.07
CA LEU A 65 -1.55 6.41 8.44
C LEU A 65 -2.41 6.52 7.18
N VAL A 66 -1.97 5.84 6.12
CA VAL A 66 -2.76 5.61 4.91
C VAL A 66 -2.73 4.12 4.62
N CYS A 67 -3.89 3.49 4.60
CA CYS A 67 -4.00 2.05 4.45
C CYS A 67 -4.69 1.71 3.13
N ALA A 68 -4.29 0.61 2.50
CA ALA A 68 -4.95 0.02 1.36
C ALA A 68 -5.21 -1.46 1.61
N THR A 69 -6.31 -1.97 1.05
CA THR A 69 -6.67 -3.39 1.09
C THR A 69 -7.62 -3.69 -0.06
N ASN A 70 -7.57 -4.93 -0.55
CA ASN A 70 -8.52 -5.47 -1.52
C ASN A 70 -9.62 -6.32 -0.86
N ALA A 71 -9.50 -6.60 0.44
CA ALA A 71 -10.46 -7.40 1.19
C ALA A 71 -11.61 -6.54 1.76
N ASP A 72 -12.76 -7.18 1.96
CA ASP A 72 -13.92 -6.59 2.62
C ASP A 72 -13.70 -6.60 4.15
N LEU A 73 -13.21 -5.48 4.69
CA LEU A 73 -12.94 -5.36 6.13
C LEU A 73 -14.21 -5.53 6.99
N PRO A 74 -15.38 -4.93 6.65
CA PRO A 74 -16.64 -5.22 7.34
C PRO A 74 -16.96 -6.71 7.44
N GLN A 75 -16.79 -7.48 6.36
CA GLN A 75 -16.97 -8.93 6.38
C GLN A 75 -15.95 -9.60 7.32
N MET A 76 -14.68 -9.22 7.24
CA MET A 76 -13.64 -9.79 8.11
C MET A 76 -13.88 -9.50 9.61
N VAL A 77 -14.48 -8.35 9.93
CA VAL A 77 -14.93 -8.05 11.31
C VAL A 77 -16.01 -9.03 11.75
N SER A 78 -16.98 -9.31 10.88
CA SER A 78 -18.04 -10.30 11.18
C SER A 78 -17.50 -11.72 11.37
N GLU A 79 -16.39 -12.05 10.71
CA GLU A 79 -15.68 -13.33 10.81
C GLU A 79 -14.68 -13.38 11.98
N GLY A 80 -14.47 -12.26 12.69
CA GLY A 80 -13.52 -12.16 13.81
C GLY A 80 -12.04 -12.17 13.41
N THR A 81 -11.74 -11.98 12.13
CA THR A 81 -10.36 -11.95 11.58
C THR A 81 -9.81 -10.53 11.47
N PHE A 82 -10.66 -9.52 11.69
CA PHE A 82 -10.28 -8.11 11.76
C PHE A 82 -10.96 -7.44 12.96
N ARG A 83 -10.28 -6.51 13.62
CA ARG A 83 -10.86 -5.80 14.77
C ARG A 83 -11.82 -4.69 14.34
N ALA A 84 -13.01 -4.68 14.95
CA ALA A 84 -14.02 -3.64 14.73
C ALA A 84 -13.50 -2.24 15.11
N ASP A 85 -12.83 -2.12 16.25
CA ASP A 85 -12.30 -0.84 16.75
C ASP A 85 -11.27 -0.21 15.81
N LEU A 86 -10.39 -1.02 15.23
CA LEU A 86 -9.43 -0.57 14.22
C LEU A 86 -10.14 -0.14 12.93
N LEU A 87 -11.16 -0.88 12.49
CA LEU A 87 -11.96 -0.49 11.32
C LEU A 87 -12.62 0.87 11.55
N ASP A 88 -13.26 1.08 12.70
CA ASP A 88 -13.93 2.34 13.03
C ASP A 88 -12.98 3.54 13.01
N ARG A 89 -11.74 3.35 13.48
CA ARG A 89 -10.70 4.40 13.44
C ARG A 89 -10.19 4.70 12.04
N LEU A 90 -10.06 3.68 11.19
CA LEU A 90 -9.56 3.82 9.83
C LEU A 90 -10.63 4.30 8.84
N ALA A 91 -11.91 3.99 9.12
CA ALA A 91 -13.03 4.28 8.23
C ALA A 91 -13.47 5.75 8.24
N PHE A 92 -12.69 6.65 8.86
CA PHE A 92 -12.99 8.08 8.88
C PHE A 92 -13.02 8.68 7.46
N ASP A 93 -11.99 8.39 6.66
CA ASP A 93 -11.89 8.82 5.26
C ASP A 93 -11.59 7.60 4.36
N VAL A 94 -12.62 7.10 3.67
CA VAL A 94 -12.49 5.93 2.79
C VAL A 94 -12.55 6.35 1.33
N VAL A 95 -11.47 6.07 0.59
CA VAL A 95 -11.42 6.26 -0.86
C VAL A 95 -11.61 4.91 -1.54
N GLN A 96 -12.77 4.73 -2.17
CA GLN A 96 -13.03 3.56 -3.01
C GLN A 96 -12.41 3.75 -4.39
N LEU A 97 -11.49 2.87 -4.77
CA LEU A 97 -10.86 2.88 -6.09
C LEU A 97 -11.63 1.92 -7.02
N PRO A 98 -12.41 2.44 -7.99
CA PRO A 98 -13.16 1.58 -8.89
C PRO A 98 -12.21 0.82 -9.82
N PRO A 99 -12.54 -0.43 -10.16
CA PRO A 99 -11.77 -1.21 -11.11
C PRO A 99 -11.77 -0.56 -12.50
N LEU A 100 -10.76 -0.85 -13.29
CA LEU A 100 -10.50 -0.23 -14.58
C LEU A 100 -11.68 -0.35 -15.57
N ARG A 101 -12.44 -1.45 -15.51
CA ARG A 101 -13.67 -1.65 -16.30
C ARG A 101 -14.77 -0.61 -16.07
N GLN A 102 -14.78 0.05 -14.91
CA GLN A 102 -15.71 1.14 -14.58
C GLN A 102 -15.14 2.52 -14.96
N ARG A 103 -13.89 2.57 -15.44
CA ARG A 103 -13.14 3.77 -15.79
C ARG A 103 -12.69 3.73 -17.26
N GLN A 104 -13.63 3.45 -18.17
CA GLN A 104 -13.30 3.18 -19.57
C GLN A 104 -12.56 4.33 -20.27
N SER A 105 -12.86 5.58 -19.88
CA SER A 105 -12.14 6.78 -20.37
C SER A 105 -10.63 6.71 -20.10
N ASP A 106 -10.22 6.06 -19.02
CA ASP A 106 -8.83 6.02 -18.57
C ASP A 106 -8.06 4.90 -19.29
N ILE A 107 -8.75 3.87 -19.79
CA ILE A 107 -8.13 2.72 -20.46
C ILE A 107 -7.27 3.18 -21.62
N MET A 108 -7.83 4.00 -22.53
CA MET A 108 -7.09 4.42 -23.72
C MET A 108 -5.93 5.36 -23.39
N LEU A 109 -6.14 6.30 -22.46
CA LEU A 109 -5.09 7.23 -22.03
C LEU A 109 -3.90 6.47 -21.41
N MET A 110 -4.18 5.50 -20.55
CA MET A 110 -3.17 4.68 -19.90
C MET A 110 -2.48 3.72 -20.89
N ALA A 111 -3.24 3.09 -21.79
CA ALA A 111 -2.70 2.21 -22.81
C ALA A 111 -1.71 2.94 -23.72
N GLU A 112 -2.08 4.15 -24.18
CA GLU A 112 -1.21 4.98 -25.02
C GLU A 112 0.05 5.40 -24.25
N HIS A 113 -0.10 5.78 -22.98
CA HIS A 113 1.04 6.09 -22.11
C HIS A 113 2.02 4.91 -21.97
N PHE A 114 1.51 3.70 -21.69
CA PHE A 114 2.36 2.51 -21.53
C PHE A 114 3.01 2.08 -22.85
N ALA A 115 2.29 2.15 -23.97
CA ALA A 115 2.86 1.85 -25.28
C ALA A 115 4.01 2.80 -25.65
N ILE A 116 3.83 4.11 -25.39
CA ILE A 116 4.90 5.10 -25.59
C ILE A 116 6.10 4.82 -24.68
N GLN A 117 5.88 4.50 -23.40
CA GLN A 117 6.98 4.13 -22.50
C GLN A 117 7.71 2.88 -22.98
N MET A 118 6.98 1.85 -23.39
CA MET A 118 7.57 0.60 -23.87
C MET A 118 8.41 0.84 -25.13
N CYS A 119 7.88 1.52 -26.16
CA CYS A 119 8.66 1.84 -27.37
C CYS A 119 9.99 2.54 -27.05
N ARG A 120 10.00 3.43 -26.05
CA ARG A 120 11.22 4.10 -25.58
C ARG A 120 12.19 3.14 -24.89
N GLU A 121 11.69 2.23 -24.05
CA GLU A 121 12.52 1.24 -23.34
C GLU A 121 13.21 0.26 -24.31
N ILE A 122 12.49 -0.20 -25.35
CA ILE A 122 13.03 -1.16 -26.34
C ILE A 122 13.60 -0.51 -27.60
N HIS A 123 13.82 0.81 -27.60
CA HIS A 123 14.44 1.57 -28.69
C HIS A 123 13.73 1.43 -30.04
N LEU A 124 12.42 1.24 -30.03
CA LEU A 124 11.60 1.25 -31.24
C LEU A 124 11.26 2.69 -31.69
N PRO A 125 10.90 2.87 -32.99
CA PRO A 125 10.31 4.11 -33.45
C PRO A 125 9.09 4.52 -32.60
N LEU A 126 8.78 5.82 -32.60
CA LEU A 126 7.63 6.37 -31.87
C LEU A 126 6.36 5.55 -32.12
N PHE A 127 5.58 5.35 -31.06
CA PHE A 127 4.32 4.62 -31.10
C PHE A 127 3.35 5.30 -32.10
N PRO A 128 2.95 4.63 -33.20
CA PRO A 128 2.09 5.22 -34.24
C PRO A 128 0.62 5.28 -33.83
N GLY A 129 0.26 4.77 -32.64
CA GLY A 129 -1.11 4.68 -32.17
C GLY A 129 -1.70 3.27 -32.31
N PHE A 130 -2.78 3.02 -31.58
CA PHE A 130 -3.55 1.78 -31.70
C PHE A 130 -4.47 1.83 -32.93
N THR A 131 -4.57 0.71 -33.65
CA THR A 131 -5.58 0.50 -34.69
C THR A 131 -6.99 0.52 -34.09
N ALA A 132 -8.01 0.82 -34.91
CA ALA A 132 -9.41 0.83 -34.46
C ALA A 132 -9.82 -0.50 -33.79
N ARG A 133 -9.43 -1.63 -34.38
CA ARG A 133 -9.67 -2.97 -33.84
C ARG A 133 -8.97 -3.17 -32.48
N ALA A 134 -7.74 -2.71 -32.32
CA ALA A 134 -7.03 -2.81 -31.04
C ALA A 134 -7.71 -1.96 -29.96
N ARG A 135 -8.13 -0.72 -30.30
CA ARG A 135 -8.88 0.15 -29.39
C ARG A 135 -10.17 -0.51 -28.90
N GLU A 136 -10.93 -1.09 -29.82
CA GLU A 136 -12.18 -1.79 -29.48
C GLU A 136 -11.94 -2.98 -28.55
N THR A 137 -10.93 -3.81 -28.83
CA THR A 137 -10.55 -4.93 -27.95
C THR A 137 -10.16 -4.44 -26.55
N LEU A 138 -9.35 -3.39 -26.45
CA LEU A 138 -8.92 -2.83 -25.17
C LEU A 138 -10.10 -2.29 -24.34
N LEU A 139 -11.08 -1.67 -24.99
CA LEU A 139 -12.27 -1.12 -24.32
C LEU A 139 -13.29 -2.20 -23.90
N GLN A 140 -13.41 -3.28 -24.66
CA GLN A 140 -14.37 -4.36 -24.37
C GLN A 140 -13.84 -5.37 -23.33
N TYR A 141 -12.53 -5.44 -23.14
CA TYR A 141 -11.93 -6.37 -22.19
C TYR A 141 -12.18 -5.94 -20.72
N ARG A 142 -12.38 -6.92 -19.83
CA ARG A 142 -12.80 -6.64 -18.44
C ARG A 142 -11.67 -6.24 -17.48
N TRP A 143 -10.41 -6.43 -17.90
CA TRP A 143 -9.22 -6.12 -17.10
C TRP A 143 -9.27 -6.67 -15.66
N PRO A 144 -9.37 -8.00 -15.45
CA PRO A 144 -9.32 -8.58 -14.11
C PRO A 144 -8.08 -8.17 -13.31
N GLY A 145 -6.92 -7.98 -13.97
CA GLY A 145 -5.70 -7.47 -13.35
C GLY A 145 -5.55 -5.94 -13.39
N ASN A 146 -6.59 -5.21 -13.79
CA ASN A 146 -6.64 -3.75 -13.87
C ASN A 146 -5.41 -3.15 -14.58
N ILE A 147 -4.82 -2.11 -14.00
CA ILE A 147 -3.67 -1.40 -14.54
C ILE A 147 -2.44 -2.30 -14.71
N ARG A 148 -2.25 -3.29 -13.81
CA ARG A 148 -1.10 -4.21 -13.90
C ARG A 148 -1.19 -5.07 -15.16
N GLU A 149 -2.38 -5.58 -15.47
CA GLU A 149 -2.61 -6.34 -16.70
C GLU A 149 -2.51 -5.42 -17.93
N LEU A 150 -3.13 -4.24 -17.91
CA LEU A 150 -3.04 -3.28 -19.01
C LEU A 150 -1.59 -2.93 -19.38
N LYS A 151 -0.71 -2.76 -18.38
CA LYS A 151 0.71 -2.50 -18.60
C LYS A 151 1.44 -3.69 -19.24
N ASN A 152 1.06 -4.92 -18.90
CA ASN A 152 1.77 -6.14 -19.31
C ASN A 152 1.30 -6.71 -20.66
N VAL A 153 0.12 -6.30 -21.15
CA VAL A 153 -0.44 -6.75 -22.44
C VAL A 153 0.18 -5.99 -23.64
N GLY A 154 1.10 -5.06 -23.38
CA GLY A 154 1.85 -4.30 -24.39
C GLY A 154 2.86 -5.13 -25.16
#